data_AF-A0A062TSP0-F1
#
_entry.id   AF-A0A062TSP0-F1
#
_cell.length_a   1.000
_cell.length_b   1.000
_cell.length_c   1.000
_cell.angle_alpha   90.00
_cell.angle_beta   90.00
_cell.angle_gamma   90.00
#
_symmetry.space_group_name_H-M   'P 1'
#
loop_
_entity.id
_entity.type
_entity.pdbx_description
1 polymer ?
#
loop_
_entity_poly.entity_id
_entity_poly.type
_entity_poly.pdbx_seq_one_letter_code
_entity_poly.pdbx_strand_id
1 'polypeptide(L)'
;MIRTLCLGAALTVFAASPALAQTRSDEVASCMIRNSTEEDVAQMKQLMLLALQDRKDEATSTLAGLMMKAGVSASGNCGVGFSEMTSPMFEAAMRQYGEHLGTIVMERAFTMMELPTQ
;
A
#
# COMPACT_ATOMS: atom_id res chain seq x y z
N MET A 1 26.79 -33.87 -45.87
CA MET A 1 25.34 -33.60 -45.82
C MET A 1 24.75 -34.41 -44.68
N ILE A 2 24.28 -33.76 -43.62
CA ILE A 2 23.09 -34.10 -42.80
C ILE A 2 23.00 -33.00 -41.73
N ARG A 3 21.97 -32.15 -41.91
CA ARG A 3 21.55 -31.10 -40.98
C ARG A 3 20.65 -31.77 -39.95
N THR A 4 20.97 -31.64 -38.68
CA THR A 4 20.04 -32.01 -37.60
C THR A 4 19.81 -30.78 -36.72
N LEU A 5 18.76 -30.04 -37.08
CA LEU A 5 18.09 -29.08 -36.21
C LEU A 5 17.30 -29.89 -35.18
N CYS A 6 17.55 -29.67 -33.88
CA CYS A 6 16.58 -29.99 -32.84
C CYS A 6 16.35 -28.77 -31.97
N LEU A 7 15.25 -28.10 -32.34
CA LEU A 7 14.29 -27.37 -31.52
C LEU A 7 14.77 -26.84 -30.16
N GLY A 8 14.76 -25.51 -30.07
CA GLY A 8 14.77 -24.79 -28.81
C GLY A 8 13.60 -25.19 -27.92
N ALA A 9 13.92 -25.71 -26.74
CA ALA A 9 13.01 -25.72 -25.62
C ALA A 9 12.91 -24.27 -25.10
N ALA A 10 11.95 -23.52 -25.65
CA ALA A 10 11.52 -22.27 -25.04
C ALA A 10 10.85 -22.61 -23.70
N LEU A 11 11.61 -22.51 -22.62
CA LEU A 11 11.06 -22.41 -21.27
C LEU A 11 10.27 -21.10 -21.23
N THR A 12 8.96 -21.15 -21.50
CA THR A 12 8.04 -20.08 -21.14
C THR A 12 7.89 -20.10 -19.62
N VAL A 13 8.90 -19.57 -18.93
CA VAL A 13 8.75 -19.13 -17.55
C VAL A 13 7.69 -18.04 -17.62
N PHE A 14 6.51 -18.29 -17.04
CA PHE A 14 5.49 -17.29 -16.81
C PHE A 14 6.09 -16.21 -15.90
N ALA A 15 6.80 -15.25 -16.47
CA ALA A 15 7.07 -13.99 -15.83
C ALA A 15 5.73 -13.27 -15.76
N ALA A 16 5.06 -13.34 -14.61
CA ALA A 16 3.95 -12.44 -14.32
C ALA A 16 4.46 -11.02 -14.55
N SER A 17 3.96 -10.36 -15.59
CA SER A 17 4.45 -9.05 -16.00
C SER A 17 4.30 -8.07 -14.83
N PRO A 18 5.37 -7.39 -14.39
CA PRO A 18 5.32 -6.45 -13.27
C PRO A 18 4.29 -5.32 -13.49
N ALA A 19 3.98 -5.01 -14.75
CA ALA A 19 2.94 -4.06 -15.13
C ALA A 19 1.53 -4.42 -14.61
N LEU A 20 1.14 -5.70 -14.65
CA LEU A 20 -0.19 -6.12 -14.16
C LEU A 20 -0.27 -6.07 -12.62
N ALA A 21 0.82 -6.42 -11.94
CA ALA A 21 0.89 -6.34 -10.48
C ALA A 21 0.81 -4.89 -9.99
N GLN A 22 1.45 -3.96 -10.71
CA GLN A 22 1.38 -2.52 -10.41
C GLN A 22 -0.05 -1.98 -10.62
N THR A 23 -0.71 -2.30 -11.73
CA THR A 23 -2.09 -1.86 -11.96
C THR A 23 -3.03 -2.38 -10.87
N ARG A 24 -2.86 -3.64 -10.45
CA ARG A 24 -3.67 -4.22 -9.37
C ARG A 24 -3.41 -3.54 -8.01
N SER A 25 -2.17 -3.23 -7.67
CA SER A 25 -1.86 -2.51 -6.44
C SER A 25 -2.49 -1.11 -6.42
N ASP A 26 -2.47 -0.41 -7.55
CA ASP A 26 -3.05 0.93 -7.67
C ASP A 26 -4.59 0.90 -7.52
N GLU A 27 -5.26 -0.12 -8.08
CA GLU A 27 -6.70 -0.36 -7.92
C GLU A 27 -7.08 -0.59 -6.45
N VAL A 28 -6.33 -1.48 -5.78
CA VAL A 28 -6.55 -1.82 -4.38
C VAL A 28 -6.30 -0.61 -3.48
N ALA A 29 -5.18 0.10 -3.67
CA ALA A 29 -4.87 1.32 -2.93
C ALA A 29 -5.97 2.37 -3.10
N SER A 30 -6.38 2.64 -4.35
CA SER A 30 -7.44 3.60 -4.66
C SER A 30 -8.77 3.21 -4.00
N CYS A 31 -9.10 1.93 -3.97
CA CYS A 31 -10.28 1.44 -3.27
C CYS A 31 -10.18 1.66 -1.76
N MET A 32 -9.05 1.31 -1.15
CA MET A 32 -8.83 1.49 0.29
C MET A 32 -8.87 2.97 0.68
N ILE A 33 -8.30 3.85 -0.14
CA ILE A 33 -8.35 5.31 0.02
C ILE A 33 -9.80 5.79 0.01
N ARG A 34 -10.62 5.36 -0.96
CA ARG A 34 -12.05 5.72 -1.02
C ARG A 34 -12.86 5.24 0.19
N ASN A 35 -12.42 4.18 0.84
CA ASN A 35 -13.04 3.62 2.04
C ASN A 35 -12.34 4.07 3.34
N SER A 36 -11.35 4.98 3.25
CA SER A 36 -10.67 5.52 4.41
C SER A 36 -11.60 6.42 5.21
N THR A 37 -11.36 6.47 6.51
CA THR A 37 -12.15 7.23 7.48
C THR A 37 -11.28 8.29 8.17
N GLU A 38 -11.93 9.25 8.82
CA GLU A 38 -11.23 10.21 9.69
C GLU A 38 -10.46 9.52 10.82
N GLU A 39 -10.89 8.33 11.23
CA GLU A 39 -10.17 7.54 12.22
C GLU A 39 -8.83 7.03 11.68
N ASP A 40 -8.77 6.63 10.41
CA ASP A 40 -7.53 6.19 9.76
C ASP A 40 -6.54 7.35 9.65
N VAL A 41 -7.03 8.55 9.31
CA VAL A 41 -6.22 9.78 9.28
C VAL A 41 -5.71 10.13 10.69
N ALA A 42 -6.56 10.02 11.72
CA ALA A 42 -6.17 10.27 13.10
C ALA A 42 -5.12 9.26 13.59
N GLN A 43 -5.25 7.98 13.22
CA GLN A 43 -4.26 6.96 13.53
C GLN A 43 -2.93 7.19 12.79
N MET A 44 -2.98 7.61 11.52
CA MET A 44 -1.77 8.01 10.80
C MET A 44 -1.08 9.20 11.46
N LYS A 45 -1.83 10.22 11.87
CA LYS A 45 -1.29 11.35 12.63
C LYS A 45 -0.61 10.88 13.93
N GLN A 46 -1.27 10.02 14.69
CA GLN A 46 -0.73 9.48 15.94
C GLN A 46 0.55 8.68 15.67
N LEU A 47 0.57 7.85 14.63
CA LEU A 47 1.75 7.12 14.19
C LEU A 47 2.92 8.05 13.89
N MET A 48 2.68 9.10 13.09
CA MET A 48 3.72 10.08 12.73
C MET A 48 4.25 10.80 13.97
N LEU A 49 3.38 11.22 14.91
CA LEU A 49 3.80 11.87 16.15
C LEU A 49 4.64 10.94 17.03
N LEU A 50 4.24 9.68 17.19
CA LEU A 50 5.00 8.69 17.95
C LEU A 50 6.36 8.42 17.29
N ALA A 51 6.39 8.27 15.96
CA ALA A 51 7.63 8.08 15.22
C ALA A 51 8.59 9.29 15.37
N LEU A 52 8.08 10.52 15.30
CA LEU A 52 8.87 11.75 15.49
C LEU A 52 9.36 11.93 16.93
N GLN A 53 8.75 11.26 17.90
CA GLN A 53 9.15 11.25 19.31
C GLN A 53 10.08 10.08 19.67
N ASP A 54 10.57 9.32 18.67
CA ASP A 54 11.37 8.11 18.85
C ASP A 54 10.68 7.01 19.70
N ARG A 55 9.34 7.06 19.77
CA ARG A 55 8.48 6.14 20.54
C ARG A 55 8.18 4.86 19.76
N LYS A 56 9.23 4.09 19.46
CA LYS A 56 9.20 2.95 18.53
C LYS A 56 8.13 1.91 18.85
N ASP A 57 7.99 1.50 20.11
CA ASP A 57 7.09 0.40 20.48
C ASP A 57 5.62 0.82 20.32
N GLU A 58 5.27 2.04 20.74
CA GLU A 58 3.91 2.56 20.57
C GLU A 58 3.61 2.91 19.11
N ALA A 59 4.59 3.40 18.35
CA ALA A 59 4.47 3.61 16.91
C ALA A 59 4.20 2.27 16.20
N THR A 60 4.93 1.21 16.56
CA THR A 60 4.74 -0.13 16.00
C THR A 60 3.34 -0.67 16.30
N SER A 61 2.86 -0.51 17.53
CA SER A 61 1.49 -0.91 17.89
C SER A 61 0.43 -0.13 17.12
N THR A 62 0.64 1.18 16.93
CA THR A 62 -0.29 2.04 16.18
C THR A 62 -0.30 1.66 14.70
N LEU A 63 0.88 1.40 14.12
CA LEU A 63 1.02 0.91 12.75
C LEU A 63 0.32 -0.43 12.55
N ALA A 64 0.48 -1.38 13.48
CA ALA A 64 -0.22 -2.67 13.42
C ALA A 64 -1.74 -2.49 13.43
N GLY A 65 -2.27 -1.58 14.25
CA GLY A 65 -3.70 -1.23 14.27
C GLY A 65 -4.19 -0.70 12.94
N LEU A 66 -3.44 0.23 12.34
CA LEU A 66 -3.75 0.80 11.03
C LEU A 66 -3.69 -0.28 9.92
N MET A 67 -2.67 -1.13 9.94
CA MET A 67 -2.53 -2.24 8.99
C MET A 67 -3.67 -3.25 9.09
N MET A 68 -4.15 -3.55 10.29
CA MET A 68 -5.31 -4.44 10.48
C MET A 68 -6.57 -3.84 9.86
N LYS A 69 -6.86 -2.55 10.11
CA LYS A 69 -8.02 -1.88 9.50
C LYS A 69 -7.92 -1.83 7.98
N ALA A 70 -6.73 -1.49 7.48
CA ALA A 70 -6.45 -1.47 6.06
C ALA A 70 -6.64 -2.86 5.43
N GLY A 71 -6.20 -3.93 6.09
CA GLY A 71 -6.42 -5.33 5.66
C GLY A 71 -7.89 -5.76 5.69
N VAL A 72 -8.66 -5.32 6.70
CA VAL A 72 -10.12 -5.54 6.76
C VAL A 72 -10.80 -4.81 5.60
N SER A 73 -10.44 -3.56 5.33
CA SER A 73 -10.96 -2.80 4.19
C SER A 73 -10.59 -3.46 2.85
N ALA A 74 -9.34 -3.91 2.72
CA ALA A 74 -8.85 -4.56 1.52
C ALA A 74 -9.60 -5.86 1.20
N SER A 75 -9.81 -6.71 2.21
CA SER A 75 -10.51 -7.98 2.05
C SER A 75 -12.02 -7.86 1.93
N GLY A 76 -12.64 -6.96 2.70
CA GLY A 76 -14.08 -6.78 2.72
C GLY A 76 -14.62 -5.98 1.54
N ASN A 77 -13.90 -4.93 1.13
CA ASN A 77 -14.41 -3.93 0.18
C ASN A 77 -13.62 -3.83 -1.12
N CYS A 78 -12.36 -4.28 -1.14
CA CYS A 78 -11.45 -4.07 -2.28
C CYS A 78 -11.03 -5.36 -2.99
N GLY A 79 -11.66 -6.49 -2.65
CA GLY A 79 -11.48 -7.76 -3.37
C GLY A 79 -10.07 -8.33 -3.28
N VAL A 80 -9.38 -8.11 -2.16
CA VAL A 80 -8.09 -8.74 -1.86
C VAL A 80 -8.33 -10.05 -1.12
N GLY A 81 -7.92 -11.17 -1.72
CA GLY A 81 -7.98 -12.47 -1.07
C GLY A 81 -6.95 -12.62 0.05
N PHE A 82 -7.19 -13.54 0.98
CA PHE A 82 -6.25 -13.83 2.08
C PHE A 82 -4.84 -14.22 1.58
N SER A 83 -4.75 -14.95 0.46
CA SER A 83 -3.47 -15.32 -0.16
C SER A 83 -2.72 -14.12 -0.76
N GLU A 84 -3.40 -13.01 -1.02
CA GLU A 84 -2.82 -11.81 -1.60
C GLU A 84 -2.33 -10.82 -0.53
N MET A 85 -2.75 -10.95 0.73
CA MET A 85 -2.38 -10.02 1.82
C MET A 85 -0.88 -10.04 2.16
N THR A 86 -0.16 -11.10 1.82
CA THR A 86 1.30 -11.18 1.99
C THR A 86 2.05 -10.99 0.68
N SER A 87 1.34 -10.60 -0.39
CA SER A 87 1.94 -10.44 -1.71
C SER A 87 2.62 -9.07 -1.84
N PRO A 88 3.63 -8.94 -2.72
CA PRO A 88 4.22 -7.65 -3.06
C PRO A 88 3.21 -6.64 -3.63
N MET A 89 2.13 -7.12 -4.28
CA MET A 89 1.04 -6.27 -4.77
C MET A 89 0.33 -5.58 -3.59
N PHE A 90 0.02 -6.33 -2.54
CA PHE A 90 -0.64 -5.75 -1.37
C PHE A 90 0.28 -4.83 -0.57
N GLU A 91 1.58 -5.17 -0.46
CA GLU A 91 2.58 -4.28 0.15
C GLU A 91 2.65 -2.94 -0.59
N ALA A 92 2.68 -2.95 -1.92
CA ALA A 92 2.66 -1.74 -2.74
C ALA A 92 1.36 -0.92 -2.53
N ALA A 93 0.21 -1.60 -2.45
CA ALA A 93 -1.07 -0.94 -2.20
C ALA A 93 -1.13 -0.29 -0.80
N MET A 94 -0.66 -1.00 0.22
CA MET A 94 -0.54 -0.52 1.60
C MET A 94 0.37 0.70 1.71
N ARG A 95 1.47 0.71 0.95
CA ARG A 95 2.37 1.86 0.88
C ARG A 95 1.67 3.09 0.31
N GLN A 96 1.01 2.97 -0.83
CA GLN A 96 0.26 4.08 -1.43
C GLN A 96 -0.86 4.59 -0.51
N TYR A 97 -1.58 3.68 0.13
CA TYR A 97 -2.59 4.01 1.13
C TYR A 97 -1.99 4.81 2.30
N GLY A 98 -0.86 4.35 2.85
CA GLY A 98 -0.15 5.05 3.91
C GLY A 98 0.39 6.42 3.49
N GLU A 99 0.98 6.51 2.30
CA GLU A 99 1.45 7.78 1.71
C GLU A 99 0.29 8.78 1.56
N HIS A 100 -0.88 8.33 1.09
CA HIS A 100 -2.07 9.18 0.97
C HIS A 100 -2.54 9.72 2.33
N LEU A 101 -2.66 8.85 3.35
CA LEU A 101 -3.03 9.29 4.70
C LEU A 101 -2.01 10.27 5.27
N GLY A 102 -0.71 10.02 5.07
CA GLY A 102 0.37 10.90 5.50
C GLY A 102 0.30 12.28 4.85
N THR A 103 -0.01 12.33 3.54
CA THR A 103 -0.23 13.59 2.81
C THR A 103 -1.39 14.38 3.41
N ILE A 104 -2.54 13.75 3.68
CA ILE A 104 -3.68 14.43 4.32
C ILE A 104 -3.28 15.04 5.67
N VAL A 105 -2.55 14.29 6.51
CA VAL A 105 -2.07 14.79 7.81
C VAL A 105 -1.17 16.02 7.62
N MET A 106 -0.25 15.96 6.67
CA MET A 106 0.69 17.03 6.39
C MET A 106 0.00 18.28 5.82
N GLU A 107 -0.89 18.11 4.84
CA GLU A 107 -1.69 19.21 4.27
C GLU A 107 -2.51 19.92 5.34
N ARG A 108 -3.19 19.15 6.21
CA ARG A 108 -3.94 19.72 7.36
C ARG A 108 -3.04 20.49 8.31
N ALA A 109 -1.81 20.02 8.55
CA ALA A 109 -0.84 20.73 9.37
C ALA A 109 -0.41 22.05 8.72
N PHE A 110 -0.15 22.06 7.41
CA PHE A 110 0.18 23.29 6.67
C PHE A 110 -0.97 24.30 6.66
N THR A 111 -2.22 23.85 6.48
CA THR A 111 -3.40 24.71 6.59
C THR A 111 -3.50 25.35 7.99
N MET A 112 -3.20 24.61 9.06
CA MET A 112 -3.21 25.16 10.43
C MET A 112 -2.10 26.19 10.68
N MET A 113 -0.98 26.10 9.98
CA MET A 113 0.15 27.02 10.13
C MET A 113 0.03 28.26 9.23
N GLU A 114 -1.09 28.43 8.51
CA GLU A 114 -1.32 29.51 7.53
C GLU A 114 -0.20 29.64 6.49
N LEU A 115 0.53 28.55 6.23
CA LEU A 115 1.56 28.55 5.20
C LEU A 115 0.85 28.62 3.84
N PRO A 116 1.28 29.49 2.91
CA PRO A 116 0.69 29.56 1.59
C PRO A 116 0.93 28.23 0.86
N THR A 117 -0.09 27.38 0.80
CA THR A 117 -0.13 26.25 -0.12
C THR A 117 -0.41 26.83 -1.50
N GLN A 118 0.63 26.90 -2.33
CA GLN A 118 0.51 27.34 -3.73
C GLN A 118 -0.38 26.39 -4.53
#